data_AF-A0A1Z8ZRT2-F1
#
_entry.id   AF-A0A1Z8ZRT2-F1
#
_cell.length_a   1.000
_cell.length_b   1.000
_cell.length_c   1.000
_cell.angle_alpha   90.00
_cell.angle_beta   90.00
_cell.angle_gamma   90.00
#
_symmetry.space_group_name_H-M   'P 1'
#
loop_
_entity.id
_entity.type
_entity.pdbx_description
1 polymer ?
#
loop_
_entity_poly.entity_id
_entity_poly.type
_entity_poly.pdbx_seq_one_letter_code
_entity_poly.pdbx_strand_id
1 'polypeptide(L)'
;MIRLTKISSILALATAMASISTTAMASSIGVNTGPSNAGDGSSPEDAQNNVVPPTSTAGIVPQTNWNNVMQGNWGAQQVTDDSGTLLATTVSVQTSWANGNVILDGTPAAADGDRLMMNGGMDNNGGPQGWTITEIPYANYEVYIYFDGGSNGNRGGVYQILDTDNGENVLAAQYGYDTATFDGTYKQATGDGTDGQGQGLDSNYVILTDLTAPNIKIQSIADQLGGGDNVKRAPMNGFQIVEVGGPGPPTITEIDYTSADGLLTLTWNSKPGETYAIKYSEDMISWDSDIDDGYPAAEEGDTTTAIFNLNDFGLATDSRLFFRVEK
;
A
#
# COMPACT_ATOMS: atom_id res chain seq x y z
N MET A 1 4.56 -62.62 -38.90
CA MET A 1 4.06 -61.59 -39.81
C MET A 1 2.65 -61.22 -39.38
N ILE A 2 2.48 -60.09 -38.69
CA ILE A 2 1.30 -59.19 -38.66
C ILE A 2 1.87 -57.87 -38.16
N ARG A 3 1.78 -56.85 -39.01
CA ARG A 3 2.11 -55.44 -38.72
C ARG A 3 0.97 -54.85 -37.88
N LEU A 4 1.30 -54.05 -36.86
CA LEU A 4 0.38 -53.00 -36.40
C LEU A 4 0.94 -51.64 -36.76
N THR A 5 0.07 -50.87 -37.39
CA THR A 5 0.29 -49.62 -38.10
C THR A 5 0.04 -48.45 -37.15
N LYS A 6 0.72 -47.33 -37.42
CA LYS A 6 0.63 -46.01 -36.78
C LYS A 6 -0.78 -45.66 -36.25
N ILE A 7 -0.84 -45.25 -35.00
CA ILE A 7 -1.99 -44.52 -34.43
C ILE A 7 -1.90 -43.08 -34.94
N SER A 8 -2.94 -42.66 -35.66
CA SER A 8 -3.11 -41.32 -36.22
C SER A 8 -3.32 -40.29 -35.11
N SER A 9 -2.64 -39.17 -35.23
CA SER A 9 -2.78 -37.97 -34.40
C SER A 9 -4.22 -37.47 -34.38
N ILE A 10 -4.80 -37.34 -33.18
CA ILE A 10 -6.02 -36.57 -32.96
C ILE A 10 -5.59 -35.11 -32.84
N LEU A 11 -5.96 -34.30 -33.83
CA LEU A 11 -5.86 -32.85 -33.77
C LEU A 11 -6.94 -32.36 -32.79
N ALA A 12 -6.55 -32.05 -31.56
CA ALA A 12 -7.42 -31.36 -30.61
C ALA A 12 -7.54 -29.90 -31.08
N LEU A 13 -8.74 -29.54 -31.53
CA LEU A 13 -9.09 -28.16 -31.83
C LEU A 13 -9.27 -27.44 -30.49
N ALA A 14 -8.22 -26.79 -29.99
CA ALA A 14 -8.31 -25.92 -28.83
C ALA A 14 -9.06 -24.65 -29.25
N THR A 15 -10.33 -24.56 -28.88
CA THR A 15 -11.05 -23.28 -28.88
C THR A 15 -10.38 -22.37 -27.87
N ALA A 16 -9.56 -21.43 -28.35
CA ALA A 16 -9.12 -20.31 -27.55
C ALA A 16 -10.34 -19.45 -27.21
N MET A 17 -10.95 -19.71 -26.05
CA MET A 17 -11.75 -18.67 -25.41
C MET A 17 -10.75 -17.60 -24.99
N ALA A 18 -10.83 -16.43 -25.62
CA ALA A 18 -10.21 -15.24 -25.07
C ALA A 18 -10.93 -14.96 -23.74
N SER A 19 -10.32 -15.41 -22.63
CA SER A 19 -10.63 -14.89 -21.31
C SER A 19 -10.31 -13.40 -21.36
N ILE A 20 -11.36 -12.58 -21.32
CA ILE A 20 -11.20 -11.19 -20.89
C ILE A 20 -10.83 -11.30 -19.42
N SER A 21 -9.53 -11.35 -19.13
CA SER A 21 -9.02 -11.20 -17.79
C SER A 21 -9.34 -9.77 -17.37
N THR A 22 -10.50 -9.57 -16.75
CA THR A 22 -10.68 -8.42 -15.88
C THR A 22 -9.72 -8.63 -14.73
N THR A 23 -8.58 -7.94 -14.74
CA THR A 23 -7.79 -7.79 -13.52
C THR A 23 -8.76 -7.21 -12.50
N ALA A 24 -9.15 -7.99 -11.50
CA ALA A 24 -9.89 -7.46 -10.36
C ALA A 24 -9.04 -6.30 -9.83
N MET A 25 -9.63 -5.10 -9.77
CA MET A 25 -8.98 -3.98 -9.10
C MET A 25 -8.72 -4.42 -7.66
N ALA A 26 -7.55 -4.07 -7.13
CA ALA A 26 -7.24 -4.27 -5.72
C ALA A 26 -8.36 -3.67 -4.85
N SER A 27 -8.83 -4.42 -3.84
CA SER A 27 -9.76 -3.88 -2.84
C SER A 27 -9.06 -2.78 -2.06
N SER A 28 -9.75 -1.67 -1.76
CA SER A 28 -9.15 -0.59 -0.98
C SER A 28 -10.09 0.01 0.06
N ILE A 29 -9.50 0.59 1.10
CA ILE A 29 -10.20 1.34 2.15
C ILE A 29 -9.71 2.78 2.10
N GLY A 30 -10.58 3.69 1.68
CA GLY A 30 -10.34 5.13 1.69
C GLY A 30 -10.85 5.82 2.92
N VAL A 31 -10.02 6.65 3.55
CA VAL A 31 -10.45 7.51 4.64
C VAL A 31 -10.02 8.93 4.36
N ASN A 32 -11.00 9.83 4.35
CA ASN A 32 -10.83 11.24 4.14
C ASN A 32 -11.06 12.01 5.44
N THR A 33 -10.26 13.05 5.69
CA THR A 33 -10.62 14.05 6.70
C THR A 33 -11.86 14.80 6.20
N GLY A 34 -13.01 14.56 6.82
CA GLY A 34 -14.24 15.28 6.52
C GLY A 34 -14.29 16.64 7.25
N PRO A 35 -15.25 17.51 6.92
CA PRO A 35 -15.38 18.80 7.56
C PRO A 35 -15.85 18.62 9.00
N SER A 36 -15.44 19.55 9.86
CA SER A 36 -16.01 19.66 11.18
C SER A 36 -17.42 20.21 11.12
N ASN A 37 -18.31 19.76 12.00
CA ASN A 37 -19.51 20.53 12.33
C ASN A 37 -19.10 21.79 13.14
N ALA A 38 -18.40 22.73 12.50
CA ALA A 38 -18.18 24.15 12.80
C ALA A 38 -16.88 24.57 12.06
N GLY A 39 -16.89 25.21 10.90
CA GLY A 39 -17.97 25.98 10.33
C GLY A 39 -18.50 27.03 11.31
N ASP A 40 -17.73 27.48 12.30
CA ASP A 40 -18.18 28.58 13.16
C ASP A 40 -18.25 29.92 12.39
N GLY A 41 -17.80 29.91 11.13
CA GLY A 41 -17.78 31.06 10.24
C GLY A 41 -16.72 32.08 10.63
N SER A 42 -15.78 31.72 11.50
CA SER A 42 -14.68 32.60 11.90
C SER A 42 -13.64 32.76 10.79
N SER A 43 -13.58 31.83 9.83
CA SER A 43 -12.73 31.92 8.65
C SER A 43 -13.42 31.39 7.36
N PRO A 44 -13.08 31.92 6.17
CA PRO A 44 -13.47 31.34 4.87
C PRO A 44 -13.04 29.88 4.67
N GLU A 45 -12.02 29.43 5.39
CA GLU A 45 -11.43 28.09 5.37
C GLU A 45 -12.30 27.06 6.12
N ASP A 46 -12.99 27.49 7.18
CA ASP A 46 -13.88 26.65 8.01
C ASP A 46 -15.25 26.35 7.37
N ALA A 47 -15.61 27.01 6.27
CA ALA A 47 -16.91 26.87 5.62
C ALA A 47 -16.94 25.89 4.43
N GLN A 48 -15.86 25.14 4.21
CA GLN A 48 -15.63 24.48 2.93
C GLN A 48 -15.94 22.98 2.94
N ASN A 49 -16.52 22.51 1.83
CA ASN A 49 -16.82 21.10 1.64
C ASN A 49 -15.55 20.35 1.21
N ASN A 50 -14.99 19.55 2.11
CA ASN A 50 -14.01 18.50 1.84
C ASN A 50 -14.63 17.11 1.96
N VAL A 51 -15.97 16.97 1.95
CA VAL A 51 -16.61 15.65 1.85
C VAL A 51 -16.38 15.12 0.44
N VAL A 52 -15.84 13.90 0.33
CA VAL A 52 -15.76 13.15 -0.91
C VAL A 52 -17.05 12.33 -1.05
N PRO A 53 -17.96 12.66 -2.00
CA PRO A 53 -19.19 11.89 -2.19
C PRO A 53 -18.90 10.42 -2.51
N PRO A 54 -19.79 9.48 -2.14
CA PRO A 54 -19.61 8.06 -2.45
C PRO A 54 -19.40 7.76 -3.94
N THR A 55 -19.93 8.62 -4.83
CA THR A 55 -19.81 8.47 -6.30
C THR A 55 -18.59 9.18 -6.89
N SER A 56 -17.88 10.01 -6.12
CA SER A 56 -16.70 10.71 -6.59
C SER A 56 -15.49 9.80 -6.47
N THR A 57 -14.66 9.82 -7.51
CA THR A 57 -13.38 9.13 -7.50
C THR A 57 -12.30 10.04 -6.95
N ALA A 58 -11.45 9.53 -6.06
CA ALA A 58 -10.26 10.23 -5.60
C ALA A 58 -9.09 9.28 -5.31
N GLY A 59 -7.86 9.83 -5.26
CA GLY A 59 -6.61 9.15 -4.92
C GLY A 59 -5.78 8.71 -6.13
N ILE A 60 -4.48 8.49 -5.91
CA ILE A 60 -3.58 7.95 -6.95
C ILE A 60 -3.96 6.51 -7.33
N VAL A 61 -4.50 5.76 -6.37
CA VAL A 61 -5.27 4.54 -6.61
C VAL A 61 -6.74 4.96 -6.67
N PRO A 62 -7.32 5.17 -7.87
CA PRO A 62 -8.61 5.83 -7.96
C PRO A 62 -9.70 4.95 -7.37
N GLN A 63 -10.40 5.44 -6.34
CA GLN A 63 -11.52 4.71 -5.73
C GLN A 63 -12.72 5.62 -5.48
N THR A 64 -13.90 5.00 -5.40
CA THR A 64 -15.16 5.57 -4.89
C THR A 64 -15.38 5.21 -3.42
N ASN A 65 -16.51 5.60 -2.83
CA ASN A 65 -16.94 5.18 -1.48
C ASN A 65 -15.95 5.55 -0.34
N TRP A 66 -15.30 6.70 -0.45
CA TRP A 66 -14.44 7.22 0.63
C TRP A 66 -15.20 7.40 1.95
N ASN A 67 -14.59 6.93 3.04
CA ASN A 67 -15.09 7.11 4.39
C ASN A 67 -14.73 8.51 4.89
N ASN A 68 -15.72 9.39 5.06
CA ASN A 68 -15.51 10.76 5.50
C ASN A 68 -15.55 10.87 7.03
N VAL A 69 -14.43 11.24 7.65
CA VAL A 69 -14.31 11.44 9.10
C VAL A 69 -14.77 12.85 9.47
N MET A 70 -16.04 13.01 9.84
CA MET A 70 -16.67 14.33 10.04
C MET A 70 -16.36 14.99 11.40
N GLN A 71 -15.65 14.32 12.31
CA GLN A 71 -15.41 14.80 13.68
C GLN A 71 -13.98 14.60 14.21
N GLY A 72 -13.52 15.56 15.01
CA GLY A 72 -12.21 15.57 15.66
C GLY A 72 -12.37 14.86 16.96
N ASN A 73 -11.44 13.95 17.26
CA ASN A 73 -11.62 12.93 18.30
C ASN A 73 -12.80 12.01 17.97
N TRP A 74 -12.61 11.22 16.90
CA TRP A 74 -13.56 10.19 16.49
C TRP A 74 -13.18 8.86 17.11
N GLY A 75 -14.10 8.28 17.88
CA GLY A 75 -13.94 6.91 18.39
C GLY A 75 -13.93 5.89 17.25
N ALA A 76 -13.55 4.65 17.55
CA ALA A 76 -13.52 3.57 16.58
C ALA A 76 -14.87 3.43 15.85
N GLN A 77 -14.86 3.55 14.52
CA GLN A 77 -16.00 3.34 13.64
C GLN A 77 -15.65 2.36 12.54
N GLN A 78 -16.60 1.50 12.17
CA GLN A 78 -16.46 0.63 11.01
C GLN A 78 -16.45 1.46 9.72
N VAL A 79 -15.66 0.99 8.75
CA VAL A 79 -15.50 1.63 7.45
C VAL A 79 -15.94 0.72 6.32
N THR A 80 -16.23 1.29 5.15
CA THR A 80 -16.50 0.54 3.93
C THR A 80 -15.26 0.42 3.04
N ASP A 81 -15.22 -0.62 2.22
CA ASP A 81 -14.28 -0.71 1.09
C ASP A 81 -14.71 0.19 -0.10
N ASP A 82 -13.93 0.14 -1.18
CA ASP A 82 -14.13 0.88 -2.43
C ASP A 82 -15.41 0.46 -3.19
N SER A 83 -15.95 -0.72 -2.90
CA SER A 83 -17.26 -1.18 -3.39
C SER A 83 -18.44 -0.68 -2.56
N GLY A 84 -18.17 -0.11 -1.38
CA GLY A 84 -19.18 0.33 -0.41
C GLY A 84 -19.61 -0.78 0.56
N THR A 85 -18.91 -1.91 0.62
CA THR A 85 -19.19 -3.01 1.55
C THR A 85 -18.66 -2.66 2.93
N LEU A 86 -19.50 -2.77 3.96
CA LEU A 86 -19.11 -2.53 5.35
C LEU A 86 -18.16 -3.62 5.87
N LEU A 87 -17.04 -3.22 6.44
CA LEU A 87 -16.00 -4.10 6.95
C LEU A 87 -16.02 -4.21 8.48
N ALA A 88 -15.33 -5.22 9.00
CA ALA A 88 -14.98 -5.31 10.42
C ALA A 88 -13.97 -4.21 10.83
N THR A 89 -13.11 -3.83 9.88
CA THR A 89 -12.09 -2.79 10.04
C THR A 89 -12.65 -1.55 10.71
N THR A 90 -11.96 -1.06 11.74
CA THR A 90 -12.32 0.19 12.39
C THR A 90 -11.24 1.24 12.25
N VAL A 91 -11.66 2.50 12.19
CA VAL A 91 -10.78 3.67 12.16
C VAL A 91 -11.16 4.61 13.29
N SER A 92 -10.16 5.14 13.97
CA SER A 92 -10.30 6.18 14.99
C SER A 92 -9.22 7.25 14.82
N VAL A 93 -9.49 8.45 15.32
CA VAL A 93 -8.55 9.58 15.27
C VAL A 93 -8.68 10.40 16.54
N GLN A 94 -7.56 10.86 17.08
CA GLN A 94 -7.51 11.87 18.14
C GLN A 94 -6.65 13.04 17.68
N THR A 95 -7.28 14.18 17.40
CA THR A 95 -6.60 15.35 16.83
C THR A 95 -7.33 16.65 17.17
N SER A 96 -6.60 17.75 17.06
CA SER A 96 -7.04 19.12 17.34
C SER A 96 -7.12 19.89 16.01
N TRP A 97 -8.07 19.49 15.15
CA TRP A 97 -8.24 19.89 13.74
C TRP A 97 -7.77 21.26 13.23
N ALA A 98 -7.55 21.33 11.91
CA ALA A 98 -7.65 22.56 11.09
C ALA A 98 -8.46 22.28 9.81
N ASN A 99 -9.47 23.07 9.43
CA ASN A 99 -10.15 22.89 8.13
C ASN A 99 -9.74 23.95 7.10
N GLY A 100 -9.65 23.50 5.84
CA GLY A 100 -9.61 24.30 4.62
C GLY A 100 -8.24 24.86 4.26
N ASN A 101 -7.58 24.30 3.24
CA ASN A 101 -6.36 24.88 2.68
C ASN A 101 -6.60 25.93 1.59
N VAL A 102 -7.64 25.75 0.77
CA VAL A 102 -7.81 26.54 -0.45
C VAL A 102 -9.27 26.91 -0.60
N ILE A 103 -9.58 28.21 -0.73
CA ILE A 103 -10.89 28.64 -1.19
C ILE A 103 -11.15 28.02 -2.57
N LEU A 104 -12.06 27.04 -2.62
CA LEU A 104 -12.58 26.47 -3.87
C LEU A 104 -13.52 27.48 -4.55
N ASP A 105 -13.01 28.61 -5.04
CA ASP A 105 -13.83 29.59 -5.74
C ASP A 105 -14.22 29.12 -7.16
N GLY A 106 -15.54 29.08 -7.41
CA GLY A 106 -16.13 29.07 -8.76
C GLY A 106 -15.82 27.91 -9.71
N THR A 107 -16.38 26.70 -9.47
CA THR A 107 -16.59 25.55 -10.43
C THR A 107 -15.35 24.98 -11.15
N PRO A 108 -15.08 23.65 -11.26
CA PRO A 108 -15.76 22.42 -10.84
C PRO A 108 -15.05 21.69 -9.67
N ALA A 109 -14.24 22.40 -8.87
CA ALA A 109 -13.49 21.81 -7.75
C ALA A 109 -14.38 21.21 -6.64
N ALA A 110 -15.66 21.57 -6.58
CA ALA A 110 -16.64 20.97 -5.67
C ALA A 110 -17.14 19.57 -6.12
N ALA A 111 -16.76 19.09 -7.31
CA ALA A 111 -17.13 17.77 -7.84
C ALA A 111 -15.91 16.86 -8.12
N ASP A 112 -14.71 17.43 -8.09
CA ASP A 112 -13.45 16.72 -8.27
C ASP A 112 -13.06 16.07 -6.93
N GLY A 113 -13.11 14.73 -6.87
CA GLY A 113 -12.86 13.99 -5.64
C GLY A 113 -11.44 14.18 -5.11
N ASP A 114 -10.45 14.31 -5.99
CA ASP A 114 -9.05 14.54 -5.60
C ASP A 114 -8.92 15.88 -4.88
N ARG A 115 -9.49 16.94 -5.46
CA ARG A 115 -9.48 18.27 -4.84
C ARG A 115 -10.28 18.32 -3.55
N LEU A 116 -11.41 17.62 -3.47
CA LEU A 116 -12.19 17.54 -2.24
C LEU A 116 -11.39 16.88 -1.11
N MET A 117 -10.70 15.77 -1.41
CA MET A 117 -9.85 15.06 -0.46
C MET A 117 -8.65 15.91 -0.02
N MET A 118 -7.94 16.51 -0.96
CA MET A 118 -6.75 17.33 -0.68
C MET A 118 -7.07 18.68 0.01
N ASN A 119 -8.33 19.11 0.05
CA ASN A 119 -8.72 20.37 0.71
C ASN A 119 -8.92 20.23 2.24
N GLY A 120 -9.09 19.01 2.75
CA GLY A 120 -9.16 18.74 4.20
C GLY A 120 -7.78 18.81 4.86
N GLY A 121 -7.66 18.77 6.18
CA GLY A 121 -6.34 18.71 6.83
C GLY A 121 -6.41 18.29 8.29
N MET A 122 -5.72 17.23 8.66
CA MET A 122 -5.41 17.00 10.06
C MET A 122 -4.28 17.95 10.48
N ASP A 123 -4.50 18.77 11.51
CA ASP A 123 -3.45 19.49 12.25
C ASP A 123 -3.61 19.20 13.76
N ASN A 124 -2.50 19.21 14.48
CA ASN A 124 -2.45 19.07 15.93
C ASN A 124 -1.51 20.12 16.53
N ASN A 125 -1.55 21.34 15.99
CA ASN A 125 -0.72 22.48 16.39
C ASN A 125 0.78 22.14 16.41
N GLY A 126 1.23 21.38 15.39
CA GLY A 126 2.61 20.91 15.24
C GLY A 126 3.01 19.72 16.12
N GLY A 127 2.09 19.16 16.90
CA GLY A 127 2.28 17.87 17.56
C GLY A 127 2.09 16.70 16.59
N PRO A 128 2.52 15.48 16.98
CA PRO A 128 2.22 14.27 16.22
C PRO A 128 0.72 14.06 16.08
N GLN A 129 0.31 13.47 14.96
CA GLN A 129 -1.10 13.27 14.65
C GLN A 129 -1.32 12.06 13.74
N GLY A 130 -2.54 11.52 13.72
CA GLY A 130 -2.92 10.48 12.77
C GLY A 130 -4.05 9.59 13.25
N TRP A 131 -4.08 8.37 12.71
CA TRP A 131 -5.20 7.44 12.84
C TRP A 131 -4.75 6.13 13.47
N THR A 132 -5.67 5.49 14.19
CA THR A 132 -5.54 4.09 14.61
C THR A 132 -6.55 3.27 13.83
N ILE A 133 -6.06 2.21 13.19
CA ILE A 133 -6.82 1.29 12.35
C ILE A 133 -6.69 -0.11 12.92
N THR A 134 -7.80 -0.83 13.04
CA THR A 134 -7.83 -2.21 13.53
C THR A 134 -8.55 -3.12 12.55
N GLU A 135 -8.24 -4.41 12.59
CA GLU A 135 -8.89 -5.46 11.78
C GLU A 135 -8.80 -5.18 10.27
N ILE A 136 -7.62 -4.78 9.77
CA ILE A 136 -7.34 -4.69 8.34
C ILE A 136 -7.48 -6.10 7.72
N PRO A 137 -8.28 -6.28 6.66
CA PRO A 137 -8.62 -7.61 6.15
C PRO A 137 -7.57 -8.16 5.16
N TYR A 138 -6.60 -7.33 4.77
CA TYR A 138 -5.61 -7.64 3.75
C TYR A 138 -4.39 -8.30 4.38
N ALA A 139 -3.97 -9.44 3.81
CA ALA A 139 -2.76 -10.13 4.24
C ALA A 139 -1.48 -9.35 3.88
N ASN A 140 -1.51 -8.63 2.74
CA ASN A 140 -0.50 -7.69 2.31
C ASN A 140 -1.20 -6.44 1.76
N TYR A 141 -0.70 -5.28 2.15
CA TYR A 141 -1.23 -4.01 1.67
C TYR A 141 -0.16 -2.94 1.62
N GLU A 142 -0.48 -1.89 0.87
CA GLU A 142 0.24 -0.63 0.87
C GLU A 142 -0.64 0.44 1.51
N VAL A 143 -0.01 1.42 2.15
CA VAL A 143 -0.70 2.62 2.65
C VAL A 143 -0.23 3.84 1.87
N TYR A 144 -1.19 4.52 1.25
CA TYR A 144 -1.01 5.81 0.61
C TYR A 144 -1.49 6.88 1.59
N ILE A 145 -0.62 7.84 1.92
CA ILE A 145 -0.98 8.95 2.83
C ILE A 145 -0.90 10.24 2.03
N TYR A 146 -1.99 10.99 1.99
CA TYR A 146 -2.14 12.21 1.21
C TYR A 146 -2.01 13.45 2.10
N PHE A 147 -1.29 14.46 1.64
CA PHE A 147 -1.04 15.68 2.38
C PHE A 147 -0.91 16.92 1.47
N ASP A 148 -1.50 18.01 1.93
CA ASP A 148 -1.40 19.38 1.44
C ASP A 148 -1.61 20.25 2.68
N GLY A 149 -0.80 21.29 2.87
CA GLY A 149 -0.85 22.21 3.99
C GLY A 149 -1.16 23.66 3.61
N GLY A 150 -1.62 23.91 2.38
CA GLY A 150 -2.33 25.14 1.97
C GLY A 150 -1.48 26.38 2.05
N SER A 151 -0.16 26.21 2.12
CA SER A 151 0.80 27.28 2.26
C SER A 151 2.06 26.90 1.49
N ASN A 152 2.63 27.88 0.78
CA ASN A 152 3.88 27.73 0.02
C ASN A 152 5.12 27.66 0.94
N GLY A 153 5.03 26.89 2.02
CA GLY A 153 5.90 26.98 3.18
C GLY A 153 6.57 25.67 3.58
N ASN A 154 6.64 24.68 2.70
CA ASN A 154 7.26 23.38 2.99
C ASN A 154 6.61 22.69 4.20
N ARG A 155 5.31 22.44 4.17
CA ARG A 155 4.62 21.68 5.22
C ARG A 155 4.99 20.20 5.07
N GLY A 156 5.44 19.53 6.12
CA GLY A 156 5.93 18.17 5.97
C GLY A 156 6.77 17.66 7.13
N GLY A 157 7.35 16.49 6.91
CA GLY A 157 8.12 15.74 7.89
C GLY A 157 8.03 14.25 7.58
N VAL A 158 8.09 13.41 8.61
CA VAL A 158 7.97 11.96 8.44
C VAL A 158 6.52 11.50 8.57
N TYR A 159 6.11 10.64 7.65
CA TYR A 159 4.86 9.89 7.68
C TYR A 159 5.19 8.42 7.88
N GLN A 160 4.59 7.78 8.88
CA GLN A 160 4.99 6.46 9.33
C GLN A 160 3.81 5.57 9.74
N ILE A 161 4.02 4.27 9.59
CA ILE A 161 3.14 3.22 10.10
C ILE A 161 3.77 2.61 11.34
N LEU A 162 3.01 2.49 12.41
CA LEU A 162 3.42 1.82 13.64
C LEU A 162 2.53 0.59 13.90
N ASP A 163 3.14 -0.49 14.37
CA ASP A 163 2.46 -1.71 14.79
C ASP A 163 1.86 -1.54 16.19
N THR A 164 0.54 -1.47 16.28
CA THR A 164 -0.14 -1.25 17.58
C THR A 164 -0.23 -2.51 18.43
N ASP A 165 -0.03 -3.70 17.87
CA ASP A 165 -0.03 -4.96 18.62
C ASP A 165 1.32 -5.19 19.32
N ASN A 166 2.40 -4.66 18.75
CA ASN A 166 3.77 -4.87 19.22
C ASN A 166 4.44 -3.61 19.76
N GLY A 167 3.69 -2.77 20.47
CA GLY A 167 4.25 -1.64 21.23
C GLY A 167 4.59 -0.39 20.41
N GLU A 168 3.88 -0.17 19.30
CA GLU A 168 4.08 0.96 18.36
C GLU A 168 5.47 0.95 17.71
N ASN A 169 5.99 -0.22 17.33
CA ASN A 169 7.22 -0.28 16.50
C ASN A 169 6.95 0.29 15.11
N VAL A 170 7.86 1.11 14.59
CA VAL A 170 7.75 1.67 13.23
C VAL A 170 7.97 0.55 12.21
N LEU A 171 6.96 0.30 11.37
CA LEU A 171 6.98 -0.69 10.30
C LEU A 171 7.53 -0.11 9.00
N ALA A 172 7.12 1.11 8.67
CA ALA A 172 7.55 1.82 7.47
C ALA A 172 7.47 3.33 7.71
N ALA A 173 8.34 4.09 7.04
CA ALA A 173 8.34 5.55 7.14
C ALA A 173 8.90 6.18 5.86
N GLN A 174 8.32 7.33 5.48
CA GLN A 174 8.77 8.13 4.34
C GLN A 174 8.66 9.62 4.71
N TYR A 175 9.69 10.38 4.37
CA TYR A 175 9.65 11.84 4.48
C TYR A 175 8.95 12.43 3.27
N GLY A 176 8.11 13.44 3.49
CA GLY A 176 7.40 14.16 2.43
C GLY A 176 7.14 15.62 2.82
N TYR A 177 7.18 16.49 1.83
CA TYR A 177 6.99 17.93 1.99
C TYR A 177 6.12 18.50 0.88
N ASP A 178 5.05 19.15 1.28
CA ASP A 178 4.22 19.99 0.44
C ASP A 178 4.83 21.39 0.39
N THR A 179 5.27 21.82 -0.79
CA THR A 179 5.85 23.14 -1.01
C THR A 179 4.93 24.02 -1.86
N ALA A 180 3.84 23.46 -2.40
CA ALA A 180 2.93 24.11 -3.33
C ALA A 180 1.53 23.48 -3.25
N THR A 181 0.52 24.36 -3.18
CA THR A 181 -0.90 23.97 -3.18
C THR A 181 -1.24 22.94 -4.26
N PHE A 182 -2.03 21.94 -3.89
CA PHE A 182 -2.42 20.86 -4.80
C PHE A 182 -3.17 21.39 -6.04
N ASP A 183 -2.57 21.16 -7.20
CA ASP A 183 -3.08 21.64 -8.49
C ASP A 183 -3.93 20.60 -9.24
N GLY A 184 -4.21 19.45 -8.62
CA GLY A 184 -4.83 18.29 -9.26
C GLY A 184 -3.83 17.19 -9.67
N THR A 185 -2.52 17.42 -9.48
CA THR A 185 -1.48 16.47 -9.85
C THR A 185 -0.83 15.83 -8.62
N TYR A 186 -0.90 14.51 -8.53
CA TYR A 186 -0.20 13.75 -7.51
C TYR A 186 1.31 13.71 -7.74
N LYS A 187 2.09 13.94 -6.68
CA LYS A 187 3.55 13.93 -6.64
C LYS A 187 4.02 13.10 -5.45
N GLN A 188 4.63 11.95 -5.74
CA GLN A 188 5.11 11.05 -4.69
C GLN A 188 6.35 11.64 -4.02
N ALA A 189 6.43 11.54 -2.69
CA ALA A 189 7.69 11.75 -2.02
C ALA A 189 8.65 10.58 -2.28
N THR A 190 9.91 10.88 -2.54
CA THR A 190 10.95 9.89 -2.84
C THR A 190 12.21 10.15 -2.04
N GLY A 191 13.02 9.11 -1.80
CA GLY A 191 14.30 9.26 -1.10
C GLY A 191 14.11 9.77 0.32
N ASP A 192 14.90 10.76 0.73
CA ASP A 192 14.76 11.43 2.03
C ASP A 192 13.74 12.58 2.02
N GLY A 193 12.95 12.70 0.94
CA GLY A 193 11.99 13.78 0.74
C GLY A 193 12.64 15.11 0.35
N THR A 194 13.95 15.17 0.10
CA THR A 194 14.64 16.42 -0.25
C THR A 194 15.06 16.48 -1.72
N ASP A 195 15.37 17.68 -2.20
CA ASP A 195 15.91 17.94 -3.55
C ASP A 195 17.41 17.58 -3.69
N GLY A 196 18.04 17.02 -2.65
CA GLY A 196 19.47 16.77 -2.57
C GLY A 196 20.32 18.01 -2.25
N GLN A 197 19.69 19.18 -2.05
CA GLN A 197 20.31 20.40 -1.52
C GLN A 197 19.80 20.73 -0.10
N GLY A 198 19.06 19.80 0.51
CA GLY A 198 18.52 19.94 1.86
C GLY A 198 17.28 20.83 1.93
N GLN A 199 16.59 21.06 0.81
CA GLN A 199 15.24 21.63 0.81
C GLN A 199 14.21 20.52 0.60
N GLY A 200 12.99 20.72 1.12
CA GLY A 200 11.89 19.81 0.85
C GLY A 200 11.60 19.75 -0.65
N LEU A 201 11.52 18.53 -1.19
CA LEU A 201 11.08 18.28 -2.54
C LEU A 201 9.55 18.24 -2.57
N ASP A 202 8.95 19.00 -3.47
CA ASP A 202 7.50 19.09 -3.60
C ASP A 202 6.85 17.71 -3.82
N SER A 203 5.98 17.34 -2.89
CA SER A 203 5.25 16.09 -2.86
C SER A 203 3.92 16.30 -2.14
N ASN A 204 2.94 15.44 -2.42
CA ASN A 204 1.62 15.52 -1.82
C ASN A 204 1.05 14.13 -1.44
N TYR A 205 1.87 13.09 -1.57
CA TYR A 205 1.60 11.79 -0.96
C TYR A 205 2.87 10.98 -0.70
N VAL A 206 2.78 10.02 0.22
CA VAL A 206 3.76 8.94 0.39
C VAL A 206 3.11 7.58 0.15
N ILE A 207 3.92 6.59 -0.22
CA ILE A 207 3.52 5.17 -0.26
C ILE A 207 4.39 4.41 0.74
N LEU A 208 3.76 3.59 1.58
CA LEU A 208 4.41 2.72 2.55
C LEU A 208 4.00 1.27 2.24
N THR A 209 4.97 0.44 1.86
CA THR A 209 4.75 -0.88 1.26
C THR A 209 5.05 -2.03 2.22
N ASP A 210 4.74 -3.25 1.78
CA ASP A 210 5.08 -4.52 2.46
C ASP A 210 4.50 -4.64 3.87
N LEU A 211 3.31 -4.07 4.08
CA LEU A 211 2.63 -4.06 5.36
C LEU A 211 1.74 -5.29 5.51
N THR A 212 1.80 -5.91 6.68
CA THR A 212 1.07 -7.16 6.98
C THR A 212 0.35 -7.11 8.34
N ALA A 213 0.62 -6.10 9.16
CA ALA A 213 0.03 -5.99 10.49
C ALA A 213 -1.49 -5.72 10.39
N PRO A 214 -2.34 -6.45 11.13
CA PRO A 214 -3.79 -6.25 11.08
C PRO A 214 -4.24 -4.99 11.83
N ASN A 215 -3.41 -4.50 12.75
CA ASN A 215 -3.68 -3.30 13.56
C ASN A 215 -2.48 -2.35 13.46
N ILE A 216 -2.74 -1.12 13.02
CA ILE A 216 -1.70 -0.12 12.80
C ILE A 216 -2.11 1.25 13.30
N LYS A 217 -1.11 2.10 13.45
CA LYS A 217 -1.25 3.54 13.60
C LYS A 217 -0.55 4.23 12.44
N ILE A 218 -1.28 5.08 11.73
CA ILE A 218 -0.69 6.04 10.80
C ILE A 218 -0.34 7.27 11.62
N GLN A 219 0.88 7.79 11.49
CA GLN A 219 1.31 8.99 12.20
C GLN A 219 2.14 9.91 11.30
N SER A 220 1.93 11.21 11.42
CA SER A 220 2.86 12.21 10.91
C SER A 220 3.54 12.98 12.05
N ILE A 221 4.80 13.36 11.82
CA ILE A 221 5.61 14.16 12.74
C ILE A 221 6.33 15.23 11.92
N ALA A 222 6.09 16.49 12.25
CA ALA A 222 6.77 17.62 11.62
C ALA A 222 8.24 17.69 12.05
N ASP A 223 9.10 18.11 11.13
CA ASP A 223 10.51 18.33 11.39
C ASP A 223 10.95 19.79 11.16
N GLN A 224 12.25 20.02 11.01
CA GLN A 224 12.81 21.35 10.82
C GLN A 224 12.43 21.99 9.48
N LEU A 225 12.27 21.17 8.43
CA LEU A 225 11.89 21.61 7.09
C LEU A 225 10.38 21.82 6.99
N GLY A 226 9.61 21.07 7.78
CA GLY A 226 8.16 21.11 7.87
C GLY A 226 7.52 22.40 8.40
N GLY A 227 7.69 23.57 7.79
CA GLY A 227 6.83 24.71 8.14
C GLY A 227 7.06 26.06 7.47
N GLY A 228 5.94 26.75 7.21
CA GLY A 228 5.83 28.09 6.59
C GLY A 228 5.46 29.23 7.54
N ASP A 229 5.42 28.95 8.85
CA ASP A 229 5.16 29.89 9.94
C ASP A 229 5.94 29.48 11.20
N ASN A 230 5.62 30.07 12.36
CA ASN A 230 6.32 29.77 13.62
C ASN A 230 6.06 28.35 14.18
N VAL A 231 5.14 27.57 13.58
CA VAL A 231 4.76 26.24 14.05
C VAL A 231 4.99 25.21 12.94
N LYS A 232 5.87 24.26 13.21
CA LYS A 232 6.16 23.17 12.27
C LYS A 232 4.99 22.22 12.17
N ARG A 233 4.60 21.80 10.96
CA ARG A 233 3.41 20.98 10.71
C ARG A 233 3.66 19.97 9.58
N ALA A 234 3.08 18.78 9.75
CA ALA A 234 3.04 17.69 8.76
C ALA A 234 1.58 17.25 8.59
N PRO A 235 0.76 17.99 7.81
CA PRO A 235 -0.67 17.75 7.68
C PRO A 235 -0.97 16.40 7.03
N MET A 236 -2.16 15.87 7.23
CA MET A 236 -2.66 14.71 6.46
C MET A 236 -4.10 14.95 6.06
N ASN A 237 -4.42 14.88 4.76
CA ASN A 237 -5.79 15.10 4.27
C ASN A 237 -6.59 13.80 4.22
N GLY A 238 -5.92 12.67 4.01
CA GLY A 238 -6.54 11.35 3.96
C GLY A 238 -5.54 10.23 3.74
N PHE A 239 -6.03 8.99 3.70
CA PHE A 239 -5.22 7.83 3.37
C PHE A 239 -6.01 6.76 2.61
N GLN A 240 -5.29 5.88 1.93
CA GLN A 240 -5.81 4.62 1.39
C GLN A 240 -5.01 3.44 1.89
N ILE A 241 -5.71 2.39 2.30
CA ILE A 241 -5.14 1.05 2.47
C ILE A 241 -5.53 0.27 1.23
N VAL A 242 -4.55 -0.17 0.45
CA VAL A 242 -4.78 -0.84 -0.83
C VAL A 242 -4.24 -2.26 -0.71
N GLU A 243 -5.13 -3.23 -0.93
CA GLU A 243 -4.73 -4.64 -0.99
C GLU A 243 -3.72 -4.83 -2.12
N VAL A 244 -2.55 -5.37 -1.81
CA VAL A 244 -1.64 -5.81 -2.87
C VAL A 244 -2.09 -7.22 -3.23
N GLY A 245 -2.98 -7.33 -4.22
CA GLY A 245 -3.47 -8.62 -4.70
C GLY A 245 -2.31 -9.56 -5.05
N GLY A 246 -2.25 -10.66 -4.32
CA GLY A 246 -1.11 -11.56 -4.24
C GLY A 246 -0.71 -11.76 -2.77
N PRO A 247 -0.14 -12.91 -2.42
CA PRO A 247 0.32 -13.09 -1.06
C PRO A 247 1.55 -12.19 -0.79
N GLY A 248 1.86 -11.98 0.48
CA GLY A 248 2.96 -11.11 0.97
C GLY A 248 4.34 -11.35 0.37
N PRO A 249 5.41 -10.81 0.97
CA PRO A 249 6.77 -11.20 0.62
C PRO A 249 6.90 -12.72 0.44
N PRO A 250 7.60 -13.23 -0.59
CA PRO A 250 7.62 -14.65 -0.89
C PRO A 250 8.09 -15.45 0.33
N THR A 251 7.23 -16.32 0.83
CA THR A 251 7.46 -17.16 1.99
C THR A 251 7.23 -18.61 1.59
N ILE A 252 8.20 -19.47 1.85
CA ILE A 252 8.06 -20.91 1.65
C ILE A 252 7.07 -21.43 2.70
N THR A 253 5.94 -21.94 2.24
CA THR A 253 4.86 -22.49 3.08
C THR A 253 4.94 -24.01 3.22
N GLU A 254 5.59 -24.69 2.27
CA GLU A 254 5.82 -26.13 2.32
C GLU A 254 7.17 -26.48 1.69
N ILE A 255 7.85 -27.45 2.30
CA ILE A 255 9.12 -28.00 1.81
C ILE A 255 9.09 -29.52 1.98
N ASP A 256 9.37 -30.25 0.89
CA ASP A 256 9.55 -31.69 0.91
C ASP A 256 10.82 -32.08 0.14
N TYR A 257 11.53 -33.11 0.60
CA TYR A 257 12.75 -33.59 -0.03
C TYR A 257 12.79 -35.11 -0.09
N THR A 258 12.86 -35.65 -1.30
CA THR A 258 13.00 -37.09 -1.54
C THR A 258 14.45 -37.42 -1.86
N SER A 259 15.19 -37.93 -0.87
CA SER A 259 16.62 -38.22 -1.00
C SER A 259 16.96 -39.34 -1.98
N ALA A 260 16.04 -40.27 -2.27
CA ALA A 260 16.26 -41.34 -3.23
C ALA A 260 16.47 -40.82 -4.66
N ASP A 261 15.77 -39.73 -5.00
CA ASP A 261 15.75 -39.14 -6.34
C ASP A 261 16.41 -37.75 -6.38
N GLY A 262 16.78 -37.20 -5.21
CA GLY A 262 17.33 -35.85 -5.07
C GLY A 262 16.33 -34.74 -5.38
N LEU A 263 15.02 -35.00 -5.25
CA LEU A 263 13.96 -34.07 -5.61
C LEU A 263 13.56 -33.21 -4.41
N LEU A 264 13.71 -31.89 -4.53
CA LEU A 264 13.20 -30.87 -3.62
C LEU A 264 11.89 -30.32 -4.19
N THR A 265 10.82 -30.34 -3.39
CA THR A 265 9.57 -29.64 -3.70
C THR A 265 9.44 -28.45 -2.76
N LEU A 266 9.28 -27.26 -3.32
CA LEU A 266 9.00 -26.03 -2.58
C LEU A 266 7.63 -25.51 -2.99
N THR A 267 6.80 -25.17 -2.01
CA THR A 267 5.60 -24.35 -2.20
C THR A 267 5.82 -23.02 -1.52
N TRP A 268 5.61 -21.93 -2.24
CA TRP A 268 5.64 -20.58 -1.69
C TRP A 268 4.44 -19.78 -2.17
N ASN A 269 4.16 -18.72 -1.44
CA ASN A 269 3.13 -17.79 -1.82
C ASN A 269 3.61 -16.91 -2.99
N SER A 270 2.82 -16.84 -4.07
CA SER A 270 3.20 -16.17 -5.32
C SER A 270 2.02 -15.44 -5.98
N LYS A 271 2.31 -14.52 -6.90
CA LYS A 271 1.31 -13.84 -7.73
C LYS A 271 1.47 -14.25 -9.21
N PRO A 272 0.38 -14.56 -9.93
CA PRO A 272 0.45 -14.89 -11.36
C PRO A 272 1.10 -13.81 -12.21
N GLY A 273 1.95 -14.22 -13.15
CA GLY A 273 2.70 -13.34 -14.03
C GLY A 273 3.98 -12.73 -13.44
N GLU A 274 4.29 -12.98 -12.16
CA GLU A 274 5.55 -12.61 -11.54
C GLU A 274 6.63 -13.69 -11.74
N THR A 275 7.89 -13.33 -11.49
CA THR A 275 9.03 -14.25 -11.45
C THR A 275 9.72 -14.18 -10.10
N TYR A 276 10.32 -15.29 -9.66
CA TYR A 276 10.97 -15.40 -8.36
C TYR A 276 12.36 -16.02 -8.48
N ALA A 277 13.30 -15.51 -7.69
CA ALA A 277 14.60 -16.12 -7.51
C ALA A 277 14.55 -17.16 -6.38
N ILE A 278 15.12 -18.34 -6.63
CA ILE A 278 15.16 -19.47 -5.69
C ILE A 278 16.59 -19.59 -5.20
N LYS A 279 16.87 -19.04 -4.02
CA LYS A 279 18.21 -19.01 -3.44
C LYS A 279 18.42 -20.18 -2.48
N TYR A 280 19.67 -20.60 -2.32
CA TYR A 280 20.07 -21.56 -1.30
C TYR A 280 21.31 -21.12 -0.54
N SER A 281 21.48 -21.69 0.66
CA SER A 281 22.63 -21.46 1.53
C SER A 281 23.03 -22.75 2.24
N GLU A 282 24.32 -22.93 2.50
CA GLU A 282 24.85 -24.02 3.33
C GLU A 282 25.01 -23.60 4.81
N ASP A 283 25.02 -22.30 5.10
CA ASP A 283 25.39 -21.74 6.41
C ASP A 283 24.39 -20.71 6.98
N MET A 284 23.32 -20.38 6.25
CA MET A 284 22.35 -19.30 6.53
C MET A 284 22.93 -17.89 6.53
N ILE A 285 24.21 -17.71 6.16
CA ILE A 285 24.90 -16.42 6.17
C ILE A 285 25.11 -15.95 4.74
N SER A 286 25.70 -16.80 3.89
CA SER A 286 25.90 -16.51 2.48
C SER A 286 24.71 -16.98 1.65
N TRP A 287 24.17 -16.10 0.82
CA TRP A 287 23.00 -16.36 -0.04
C TRP A 287 23.25 -15.99 -1.51
N ASP A 288 24.52 -15.91 -1.91
CA ASP A 288 24.91 -15.56 -3.28
C ASP A 288 24.60 -16.68 -4.29
N SER A 289 24.25 -17.88 -3.81
CA SER A 289 23.96 -19.05 -4.63
C SER A 289 22.46 -19.22 -4.90
N ASP A 290 22.14 -19.62 -6.12
CA ASP A 290 20.77 -19.82 -6.60
C ASP A 290 20.59 -21.14 -7.35
N ILE A 291 19.34 -21.60 -7.36
CA ILE A 291 18.83 -22.67 -8.21
C ILE A 291 18.28 -22.07 -9.51
N ASP A 292 17.60 -20.93 -9.39
CA ASP A 292 16.97 -20.20 -10.49
C ASP A 292 16.88 -18.71 -10.10
N ASP A 293 17.10 -17.82 -11.06
CA ASP A 293 17.01 -16.37 -10.89
C ASP A 293 15.67 -15.79 -11.39
N GLY A 294 14.80 -16.60 -12.02
CA GLY A 294 13.58 -16.12 -12.66
C GLY A 294 12.53 -17.18 -12.85
N TYR A 295 12.27 -18.00 -11.82
CA TYR A 295 11.24 -19.02 -11.87
C TYR A 295 9.85 -18.39 -12.02
N PRO A 296 9.08 -18.71 -13.07
CA PRO A 296 7.78 -18.10 -13.30
C PRO A 296 6.77 -18.59 -12.26
N ALA A 297 5.94 -17.66 -11.77
CA ALA A 297 4.81 -18.01 -10.93
C ALA A 297 3.82 -18.93 -11.67
N ALA A 298 3.01 -19.67 -10.91
CA ALA A 298 1.84 -20.34 -11.46
C ALA A 298 0.93 -19.32 -12.19
N GLU A 299 0.38 -19.73 -13.34
CA GLU A 299 -0.49 -18.89 -14.18
C GLU A 299 -1.79 -18.45 -13.46
N GLU A 300 -2.19 -19.17 -12.41
CA GLU A 300 -3.37 -18.89 -11.58
C GLU A 300 -3.10 -19.26 -10.11
N GLY A 301 -3.82 -18.60 -9.20
CA GLY A 301 -3.78 -18.85 -7.75
C GLY A 301 -2.71 -18.03 -7.01
N ASP A 302 -2.66 -18.22 -5.68
CA ASP A 302 -1.82 -17.42 -4.78
C ASP A 302 -0.56 -18.19 -4.30
N THR A 303 -0.23 -19.30 -4.96
CA THR A 303 0.94 -20.12 -4.59
C THR A 303 1.58 -20.74 -5.82
N THR A 304 2.89 -20.91 -5.78
CA THR A 304 3.65 -21.66 -6.77
C THR A 304 4.29 -22.86 -6.07
N THR A 305 4.12 -24.03 -6.66
CA THR A 305 4.82 -25.25 -6.25
C THR A 305 5.79 -25.64 -7.35
N ALA A 306 7.07 -25.73 -7.02
CA ALA A 306 8.12 -26.12 -7.96
C ALA A 306 8.90 -27.32 -7.43
N ILE A 307 9.33 -28.17 -8.36
CA ILE A 307 10.16 -29.35 -8.09
C ILE A 307 11.52 -29.14 -8.74
N PHE A 308 12.57 -29.22 -7.95
CA PHE A 308 13.96 -29.09 -8.37
C PHE A 308 14.71 -30.38 -8.10
N ASN A 309 15.47 -30.86 -9.09
CA ASN A 309 16.39 -31.97 -8.87
C ASN A 309 17.74 -31.41 -8.40
N LEU A 310 18.05 -31.55 -7.11
CA LEU A 310 19.28 -31.03 -6.53
C LEU A 310 20.53 -31.68 -7.13
N ASN A 311 20.43 -32.86 -7.75
CA ASN A 311 21.55 -33.46 -8.49
C ASN A 311 22.00 -32.61 -9.67
N ASP A 312 21.07 -31.91 -10.34
CA ASP A 312 21.37 -31.09 -11.52
C ASP A 312 22.26 -29.88 -11.17
N PHE A 313 22.26 -29.49 -9.89
CA PHE A 313 23.06 -28.40 -9.33
C PHE A 313 24.27 -28.90 -8.53
N GLY A 314 24.49 -30.23 -8.45
CA GLY A 314 25.54 -30.81 -7.61
C GLY A 314 25.29 -30.67 -6.11
N LEU A 315 24.03 -30.46 -5.71
CA LEU A 315 23.58 -30.16 -4.35
C LEU A 315 22.94 -31.35 -3.63
N ALA A 316 22.84 -32.51 -4.28
CA ALA A 316 22.43 -33.75 -3.62
C ALA A 316 23.55 -34.23 -2.69
N THR A 317 23.57 -33.70 -1.47
CA THR A 317 24.63 -33.95 -0.48
C THR A 317 24.03 -34.37 0.87
N ASP A 318 24.88 -34.93 1.75
CA ASP A 318 24.55 -35.15 3.17
C ASP A 318 24.59 -33.85 4.01
N SER A 319 24.92 -32.72 3.39
CA SER A 319 25.02 -31.41 4.02
C SER A 319 23.64 -30.77 4.17
N ARG A 320 23.51 -29.89 5.15
CA ARG A 320 22.27 -29.14 5.39
C ARG A 320 22.20 -27.96 4.42
N LEU A 321 21.09 -27.86 3.70
CA LEU A 321 20.78 -26.73 2.83
C LEU A 321 19.60 -25.94 3.40
N PHE A 322 19.64 -24.64 3.21
CA PHE A 322 18.59 -23.69 3.56
C PHE A 322 18.12 -23.01 2.28
N PHE A 323 16.83 -22.71 2.18
CA PHE A 323 16.23 -22.14 0.97
C PHE A 323 15.47 -20.86 1.32
N ARG A 324 15.45 -19.92 0.38
CA ARG A 324 14.59 -18.74 0.41
C ARG A 324 14.10 -18.43 -1.00
N VAL A 325 12.97 -17.76 -1.08
CA VAL A 325 12.42 -17.24 -2.34
C VAL A 325 12.47 -15.72 -2.28
N GLU A 326 12.92 -15.09 -3.35
CA GLU A 326 13.06 -13.64 -3.46
C GLU A 326 12.36 -13.13 -4.73
N LYS A 327 12.02 -11.84 -4.73
CA LYS A 327 11.52 -11.11 -5.91
C LYS A 327 12.63 -10.23 -6.47
#